data_AF-A0A800BYT7-F1
#
_entry.id   AF-A0A800BYT7-F1
#
_cell.length_a   1.000
_cell.length_b   1.000
_cell.length_c   1.000
_cell.angle_alpha   90.00
_cell.angle_beta   90.00
_cell.angle_gamma   90.00
#
_symmetry.space_group_name_H-M   'P 1'
#
loop_
_entity.id
_entity.type
_entity.pdbx_description
1 polymer ?
#
loop_
_entity_poly.entity_id
_entity_poly.type
_entity_poly.pdbx_seq_one_letter_code
_entity_poly.pdbx_strand_id
1 'polypeptide(L)' 'MLERAEIIRKEYLRHDKKFPHVWCPGCGNGIVMGALLRAVNSLGLDKNEVVLASGIGCSGRMPTYIDFNTIHTTH' A
#
# COMPACT_ATOMS: atom_id res chain seq x y z
N MET A 1 6.47 17.88 -7.20
CA MET A 1 6.85 16.64 -6.47
C MET A 1 5.86 16.28 -5.37
N LEU A 2 5.45 17.22 -4.52
CA LEU A 2 4.47 17.01 -3.45
C LEU A 2 3.08 16.59 -3.98
N GLU A 3 2.64 17.23 -5.06
CA GLU A 3 1.35 16.96 -5.72
C GLU A 3 1.19 15.49 -6.14
N ARG A 4 2.26 14.85 -6.63
CA ARG A 4 2.25 13.44 -7.02
C ARG A 4 2.14 12.50 -5.82
N ALA A 5 2.67 12.89 -4.66
CA ALA A 5 2.53 12.11 -3.43
C ALA A 5 1.12 12.22 -2.85
N GLU A 6 0.47 13.38 -3.01
CA GLU A 6 -0.90 13.61 -2.58
C GLU A 6 -1.92 12.81 -3.40
N ILE A 7 -1.76 12.79 -4.73
CA ILE A 7 -2.55 11.93 -5.62
C ILE A 7 -2.45 10.47 -5.19
N ILE A 8 -1.22 9.96 -4.99
CA ILE A 8 -1.01 8.57 -4.59
C ILE A 8 -1.69 8.25 -3.26
N ARG A 9 -1.58 9.14 -2.26
CA ARG A 9 -2.24 8.94 -0.97
C ARG A 9 -3.75 8.93 -1.12
N LYS A 10 -4.31 9.85 -1.91
CA LYS A 10 -5.75 9.98 -2.09
C LYS A 10 -6.34 8.79 -2.85
N GLU A 11 -5.68 8.33 -3.90
CA GLU A 11 -6.19 7.30 -4.80
C GLU A 11 -5.99 5.88 -4.29
N TYR A 12 -4.86 5.60 -3.62
CA TYR A 12 -4.42 4.23 -3.35
C TYR A 12 -4.33 3.84 -1.87
N LEU A 13 -4.51 4.78 -0.94
CA LEU A 13 -4.58 4.45 0.49
C LEU A 13 -6.02 4.45 0.98
N ARG A 14 -6.32 3.52 1.88
CA ARG A 14 -7.62 3.43 2.55
C ARG A 14 -7.74 4.51 3.63
N HIS A 15 -8.63 5.48 3.43
CA HIS A 15 -8.82 6.61 4.35
C HIS A 15 -9.59 6.26 5.62
N ASP A 16 -10.28 5.11 5.65
CA ASP A 16 -10.98 4.59 6.84
C ASP A 16 -10.04 3.88 7.82
N LYS A 17 -8.75 3.73 7.47
CA LYS A 17 -7.78 3.02 8.30
C LYS A 17 -6.99 3.96 9.19
N LYS A 18 -6.63 3.44 10.37
CA LYS A 18 -5.84 4.19 11.34
C LYS A 18 -4.39 4.31 10.85
N PHE A 19 -3.99 5.53 10.53
CA PHE A 19 -2.60 5.94 10.39
C PHE A 19 -2.11 6.61 11.69
N PRO A 20 -0.79 6.59 11.98
CA PRO A 20 0.29 5.94 11.22
C PRO A 20 0.18 4.41 11.21
N HIS A 21 0.77 3.78 10.19
CA HIS A 21 0.74 2.32 10.04
C HIS A 21 1.42 1.61 11.23
N VAL A 22 1.16 0.31 11.40
CA VAL A 22 1.68 -0.49 12.54
C VAL A 22 3.19 -0.73 12.54
N TRP A 23 3.88 -0.49 11.42
CA TRP A 23 5.32 -0.72 11.34
C TRP A 23 6.10 0.26 12.21
N CYS A 24 7.19 -0.24 12.81
CA CYS A 24 8.09 0.54 13.65
C CYS A 24 8.64 1.78 12.91
N PRO A 25 8.95 2.87 13.64
CA PRO A 25 9.71 3.99 13.07
C PRO A 25 10.99 3.51 12.41
N GLY A 26 11.23 3.92 11.16
CA GLY A 26 12.40 3.48 10.36
C GLY A 26 12.26 2.11 9.69
N CYS A 27 11.13 1.41 9.85
CA CYS A 27 10.90 0.14 9.16
C CYS A 27 10.77 0.33 7.64
N GLY A 28 11.50 -0.49 6.88
CA GLY A 28 11.52 -0.45 5.41
C GLY A 28 10.19 -0.79 4.74
N ASN A 29 9.24 -1.43 5.43
CA ASN A 29 7.94 -1.79 4.83
C ASN A 29 7.16 -0.56 4.36
N GLY A 30 7.24 0.57 5.08
CA GLY A 30 6.62 1.82 4.63
C GLY A 30 7.27 2.40 3.38
N ILE A 31 8.59 2.22 3.23
CA ILE A 31 9.35 2.64 2.03
C ILE A 31 8.93 1.78 0.83
N VAL A 32 8.88 0.45 1.02
CA VAL A 32 8.44 -0.51 -0.01
C VAL A 32 7.00 -0.22 -0.43
N MET A 33 6.10 0.00 0.53
CA MET A 33 4.71 0.38 0.26
C MET A 33 4.63 1.63 -0.63
N GLY A 34 5.35 2.69 -0.27
CA GLY A 34 5.38 3.92 -1.06
C GLY A 34 5.97 3.71 -2.47
N ALA A 35 7.00 2.87 -2.61
CA ALA A 35 7.61 2.55 -3.89
C ALA A 35 6.66 1.74 -4.79
N LEU A 36 5.96 0.75 -4.22
CA LEU A 36 4.95 -0.05 -4.90
C LEU A 36 3.85 0.83 -5.50
N LEU A 37 3.26 1.71 -4.70
CA LEU A 37 2.19 2.61 -5.17
C LEU A 37 2.67 3.55 -6.29
N ARG A 38 3.89 4.08 -6.17
CA ARG A 38 4.49 4.90 -7.24
C ARG A 38 4.71 4.11 -8.52
N ALA A 39 5.10 2.83 -8.42
CA ALA A 39 5.31 1.97 -9.58
C ALA A 39 3.98 1.69 -10.29
N VAL A 40 2.96 1.27 -9.55
CA VAL A 40 1.60 1.03 -10.10
C VAL A 40 1.05 2.27 -10.80
N ASN A 41 1.14 3.44 -10.16
CA ASN A 41 0.74 4.70 -10.77
C ASN A 41 1.52 5.02 -12.05
N SER A 42 2.82 4.75 -12.08
CA SER A 42 3.66 5.08 -13.24
C SER A 42 3.40 4.15 -14.43
N LEU A 43 2.92 2.93 -14.16
CA LEU A 43 2.49 1.97 -15.17
C LEU A 43 1.06 2.25 -15.68
N GLY A 44 0.31 3.17 -15.06
CA GLY A 44 -1.07 3.49 -15.45
C GLY A 44 -2.06 2.35 -15.22
N LEU A 45 -1.74 1.43 -14.30
CA LEU A 45 -2.63 0.31 -13.98
C LEU A 45 -3.83 0.79 -13.15
N ASP A 46 -5.02 0.28 -13.48
CA ASP A 46 -6.20 0.47 -12.64
C ASP A 46 -6.02 -0.34 -11.34
N LYS A 47 -6.25 0.31 -10.19
CA LYS A 47 -6.19 -0.33 -8.88
C LYS A 47 -7.14 -1.53 -8.74
N ASN A 48 -8.25 -1.52 -9.47
CA ASN A 48 -9.25 -2.59 -9.49
C ASN A 48 -8.81 -3.79 -10.35
N GLU A 49 -7.74 -3.67 -11.12
CA GLU A 49 -7.14 -4.76 -11.89
C GLU A 49 -5.86 -5.31 -11.23
N VAL A 50 -5.45 -4.72 -10.09
CA VAL A 50 -4.29 -5.18 -9.32
C VAL A 50 -4.75 -5.95 -8.09
N VAL A 51 -4.16 -7.13 -7.88
CA VAL A 51 -4.33 -7.93 -6.66
C VAL A 51 -3.04 -7.88 -5.83
N LEU A 52 -3.17 -7.45 -4.57
CA LEU A 52 -2.10 -7.54 -3.59
C LEU A 52 -2.33 -8.75 -2.67
N ALA A 53 -1.54 -9.79 -2.88
CA ALA A 53 -1.54 -11.00 -2.07
C ALA A 53 -0.43 -10.98 -1.03
N SER A 54 -0.72 -11.44 0.19
CA SER A 54 0.26 -11.49 1.28
C SER A 54 -0.02 -12.65 2.24
N GLY A 55 1.03 -13.20 2.84
CA GLY A 55 0.91 -14.14 3.96
C GLY A 55 0.98 -13.44 5.33
N ILE A 56 1.25 -14.21 6.38
CA ILE A 56 1.34 -13.68 7.75
C ILE A 56 2.73 -13.10 8.05
N GLY A 57 2.77 -11.87 8.58
CA GLY A 57 3.99 -11.22 9.05
C GLY A 57 3.85 -9.70 9.11
N CYS A 58 4.92 -9.01 9.51
CA CYS A 58 4.94 -7.54 9.50
C CYS A 58 4.69 -7.00 8.07
N SER A 59 5.40 -7.50 7.07
CA SER A 59 5.16 -7.17 5.66
C SER A 59 3.74 -7.52 5.20
N GLY A 60 3.20 -8.63 5.71
CA GLY A 60 1.84 -9.10 5.45
C GLY A 60 0.72 -8.14 5.86
N ARG A 61 1.00 -7.14 6.70
CA ARG A 61 0.02 -6.09 7.05
C ARG A 61 -0.21 -5.06 5.95
N MET A 62 0.61 -5.05 4.89
CA MET A 62 0.54 -4.04 3.83
C MET A 62 -0.84 -3.91 3.16
N PRO A 63 -1.57 -5.00 2.82
CA PRO A 63 -2.87 -4.89 2.17
C PRO A 63 -3.95 -4.25 3.04
N THR A 64 -3.75 -4.16 4.36
CA THR A 64 -4.67 -3.43 5.24
C THR A 64 -4.72 -1.94 4.91
N TYR A 65 -3.66 -1.36 4.35
CA TYR A 65 -3.54 0.08 4.12
C TYR A 65 -3.81 0.50 2.67
N ILE A 66 -3.69 -0.43 1.71
CA ILE A 66 -3.78 -0.16 0.27
C ILE A 66 -5.19 -0.47 -0.25
N ASP A 67 -5.72 0.43 -1.06
CA ASP A 67 -7.06 0.35 -1.66
C ASP A 67 -7.04 -0.35 -3.03
N PHE A 68 -6.54 -1.60 -3.06
CA PHE A 68 -6.57 -2.50 -4.23
C PHE A 68 -7.50 -3.69 -3.94
N ASN A 69 -7.62 -4.64 -4.87
CA ASN A 69 -8.05 -5.98 -4.49
C ASN A 69 -6.98 -6.61 -3.59
N THR A 70 -7.36 -7.18 -2.46
CA THR A 70 -6.40 -7.65 -1.46
C THR A 70 -6.76 -9.02 -0.92
N ILE A 71 -5.76 -9.88 -0.75
CA ILE A 71 -5.90 -11.15 -0.02
C ILE A 71 -4.78 -11.29 1.02
N HIS A 72 -5.17 -11.68 2.23
CA HIS A 72 -4.26 -11.96 3.34
C HIS A 72 -4.47 -13.41 3.76
N THR A 73 -3.48 -14.26 3.45
CA THR A 73 -3.58 -15.72 3.54
C THR A 73 -2.87 -16.25 4.78
N THR A 74 -2.79 -17.58 4.87
CA THR A 74 -1.87 -18.26 5.79
C THR A 74 -0.41 -17.93 5.46
N HIS A 75 0.48 -18.31 6.38
CA HIS A 75 1.93 -18.13 6.25
C HIS A 75 2.48 -18.79 4.98
#